data_AF-A0A1F7Q4H3-F1
#
_entry.id   AF-A0A1F7Q4H3-F1
#
_cell.length_a   1.000
_cell.length_b   1.000
_cell.length_c   1.000
_cell.angle_alpha   90.00
_cell.angle_beta   90.00
_cell.angle_gamma   90.00
#
_symmetry.space_group_name_H-M   'P 1'
#
loop_
_entity.id
_entity.type
_entity.pdbx_description
1 polymer ?
#
loop_
_entity_poly.entity_id
_entity_poly.type
_entity_poly.pdbx_seq_one_letter_code
_entity_poly.pdbx_strand_id
1 'polypeptide(L)'
;MPYAEDGRSQSKDVAMNPAKVGRPLRHQLTKRIAVTQCAACHNGGSRAAMNFRGLMEAPPEGPQTFTYDQDLLHGHAYTRQTPDVHFTRGLACIDCHTEREMHGDGQVYAKRHYEVEIRCESCHGTPERLATGITAQGRRLRNVFVASAPNPTGTVTLVSKLTGRVHSVPQLATLATQPAGHEPAHLAKTECFTCHTAWAPTCYGCHIKADYTAYRTPVTVAFDHLSGAHATRGWFRLTPGVRFADPEPVLGVNWRGKVVPFVPRAQPLFTYVNAEGRTEYAFRKLGFAHNPIVPHTVVRQSRTCESCHANPRALGLGLFTSREHPKLGEFRQAPDFRWDRIVDEAGHPQQVTTIEGARPLTRAEMERIRRAPYKLTMPAQGGTAR
;
A
#
# COMPACT_ATOMS: atom_id res chain seq x y z
N MET A 1 -6.75 21.46 6.60
CA MET A 1 -7.18 21.70 8.01
C MET A 1 -7.44 20.34 8.65
N PRO A 2 -7.01 20.09 9.90
CA PRO A 2 -7.36 18.87 10.62
C PRO A 2 -8.85 18.85 11.00
N TYR A 3 -9.45 17.68 11.06
CA TYR A 3 -10.82 17.44 11.52
C TYR A 3 -10.79 16.51 12.73
N ALA A 4 -11.74 16.71 13.65
CA ALA A 4 -12.03 15.76 14.71
C ALA A 4 -12.78 14.53 14.14
N GLU A 5 -12.74 13.41 14.85
CA GLU A 5 -13.47 12.18 14.46
C GLU A 5 -15.00 12.42 14.41
N ASP A 6 -15.54 13.27 15.30
CA ASP A 6 -16.95 13.66 15.30
C ASP A 6 -17.30 14.76 14.27
N GLY A 7 -16.29 15.25 13.54
CA GLY A 7 -16.42 16.33 12.56
C GLY A 7 -16.81 17.69 13.15
N ARG A 8 -16.73 17.87 14.48
CA ARG A 8 -17.09 19.12 15.16
C ARG A 8 -15.86 19.97 15.44
N SER A 9 -16.08 21.29 15.47
CA SER A 9 -15.04 22.24 15.82
C SER A 9 -14.83 22.30 17.33
N GLN A 10 -13.57 22.27 17.76
CA GLN A 10 -13.13 22.57 19.13
C GLN A 10 -12.56 24.00 19.23
N SER A 11 -12.72 24.81 18.18
CA SER A 11 -12.32 26.20 18.18
C SER A 11 -13.20 27.03 19.12
N LYS A 12 -12.60 28.00 19.82
CA LYS A 12 -13.35 29.04 20.56
C LYS A 12 -13.84 30.18 19.66
N ASP A 13 -13.62 30.08 18.35
CA ASP A 13 -14.07 31.09 17.39
C ASP A 13 -15.59 31.09 17.27
N VAL A 14 -16.21 32.24 17.50
CA VAL A 14 -17.67 32.43 17.46
C VAL A 14 -18.27 32.19 16.07
N ALA A 15 -17.49 32.35 15.00
CA ALA A 15 -17.92 32.02 13.64
C ALA A 15 -18.05 30.50 13.42
N MET A 16 -17.45 29.69 14.31
CA MET A 16 -17.44 28.23 14.24
C MET A 16 -18.44 27.63 15.22
N ASN A 17 -19.66 27.38 14.76
CA ASN A 17 -20.67 26.69 15.56
C ASN A 17 -20.19 25.25 15.91
N PRO A 18 -19.94 24.93 17.19
CA PRO A 18 -19.41 23.62 17.62
C PRO A 18 -20.44 22.49 17.53
N ALA A 19 -21.73 22.81 17.40
CA ALA A 19 -22.78 21.81 17.21
C ALA A 19 -22.88 21.31 15.75
N LYS A 20 -22.30 22.04 14.78
CA LYS A 20 -22.31 21.64 13.37
C LYS A 20 -21.15 20.68 13.06
N VAL A 21 -21.49 19.59 12.39
CA VAL A 21 -20.53 18.64 11.81
C VAL A 21 -19.94 19.18 10.49
N GLY A 22 -18.88 18.55 9.99
CA GLY A 22 -18.17 18.98 8.78
C GLY A 22 -17.32 20.24 9.00
N ARG A 23 -16.90 20.49 10.24
CA ARG A 23 -16.11 21.66 10.64
C ARG A 23 -14.69 21.24 11.00
N PRO A 24 -13.65 22.04 10.63
CA PRO A 24 -12.29 21.76 11.06
C PRO A 24 -12.20 21.80 12.59
N LEU A 25 -11.27 21.00 13.13
CA LEU A 25 -10.97 20.90 14.56
C LEU A 25 -10.72 22.28 15.18
N ARG A 26 -10.04 23.17 14.44
CA ARG A 26 -9.78 24.56 14.81
C ARG A 26 -9.98 25.46 13.58
N HIS A 27 -10.44 26.70 13.78
CA HIS A 27 -10.49 27.71 12.72
C HIS A 27 -9.09 28.23 12.39
N GLN A 28 -8.26 27.40 11.76
CA GLN A 28 -6.87 27.73 11.47
C GLN A 28 -6.35 26.93 10.27
N LEU A 29 -5.59 27.61 9.40
CA LEU A 29 -4.78 26.94 8.39
C LEU A 29 -3.45 26.45 9.00
N THR A 30 -3.09 25.21 8.73
CA THR A 30 -1.83 24.62 9.21
C THR A 30 -1.19 23.78 8.12
N LYS A 31 0.14 23.81 8.10
CA LYS A 31 0.99 22.92 7.29
C LYS A 31 1.42 21.66 8.05
N ARG A 32 1.11 21.58 9.35
CA ARG A 32 1.44 20.45 10.24
C ARG A 32 0.29 19.46 10.28
N ILE A 33 0.17 18.66 9.23
CA ILE A 33 -0.88 17.64 9.09
C ILE A 33 -0.37 16.30 9.62
N ALA A 34 -1.04 15.77 10.63
CA ALA A 34 -0.70 14.48 11.23
C ALA A 34 -1.11 13.30 10.34
N VAL A 35 -0.47 12.14 10.52
CA VAL A 35 -0.77 10.91 9.78
C VAL A 35 -2.23 10.48 9.97
N THR A 36 -2.83 10.73 11.15
CA THR A 36 -4.24 10.40 11.44
C THR A 36 -5.21 11.11 10.49
N GLN A 37 -4.91 12.35 10.08
CA GLN A 37 -5.73 13.06 9.10
C GLN A 37 -5.70 12.37 7.73
N CYS A 38 -4.55 11.85 7.32
CA CYS A 38 -4.43 11.05 6.10
C CYS A 38 -5.13 9.70 6.26
N ALA A 39 -5.06 9.10 7.46
CA ALA A 39 -5.68 7.82 7.78
C ALA A 39 -7.21 7.85 7.67
N ALA A 40 -7.86 9.00 7.86
CA ALA A 40 -9.31 9.13 7.65
C ALA A 40 -9.79 8.64 6.27
N CYS A 41 -8.95 8.79 5.23
CA CYS A 41 -9.26 8.30 3.87
C CYS A 41 -8.32 7.20 3.38
N HIS A 42 -7.05 7.20 3.82
CA HIS A 42 -6.03 6.21 3.43
C HIS A 42 -5.97 5.01 4.37
N ASN A 43 -7.04 4.74 5.12
CA ASN A 43 -7.20 3.52 5.92
C ASN A 43 -7.52 2.28 5.08
N GLY A 44 -8.29 2.43 4.00
CA GLY A 44 -8.72 1.34 3.12
C GLY A 44 -7.89 1.19 1.84
N GLY A 45 -8.24 0.22 1.00
CA GLY A 45 -7.61 0.01 -0.31
C GLY A 45 -6.14 -0.42 -0.20
N SER A 46 -5.20 0.47 -0.51
CA SER A 46 -3.76 0.20 -0.33
C SER A 46 -3.31 0.31 1.13
N ARG A 47 -4.16 0.82 2.03
CA ARG A 47 -3.91 0.91 3.48
C ARG A 47 -2.65 1.70 3.82
N ALA A 48 -2.24 2.64 2.96
CA ALA A 48 -0.93 3.29 3.06
C ALA A 48 -0.69 3.94 4.45
N ALA A 49 -1.69 4.62 5.00
CA ALA A 49 -1.56 5.24 6.32
C ALA A 49 -1.49 4.21 7.47
N MET A 50 -2.12 3.05 7.31
CA MET A 50 -2.11 1.98 8.31
C MET A 50 -0.81 1.18 8.25
N ASN A 51 -0.37 0.81 7.04
CA ASN A 51 0.91 0.13 6.81
C ASN A 51 2.09 0.96 7.32
N PHE A 52 2.09 2.27 7.03
CA PHE A 52 3.11 3.20 7.52
C PHE A 52 3.25 3.17 9.04
N ARG A 53 2.13 2.95 9.74
CA ARG A 53 2.03 2.83 11.20
C ARG A 53 2.25 1.41 11.74
N GLY A 54 2.47 0.42 10.86
CA GLY A 54 2.60 -0.99 11.25
C GLY A 54 1.27 -1.64 11.63
N LEU A 55 0.19 -1.29 10.93
CA LEU A 55 -1.15 -1.82 11.19
C LEU A 55 -1.69 -2.49 9.92
N MET A 56 -1.90 -3.80 9.98
CA MET A 56 -2.56 -4.57 8.92
C MET A 56 -3.99 -4.88 9.32
N GLU A 57 -4.94 -4.62 8.44
CA GLU A 57 -6.35 -4.93 8.66
C GLU A 57 -6.51 -6.43 8.98
N ALA A 58 -7.02 -6.73 10.17
CA ALA A 58 -7.26 -8.09 10.61
C ALA A 58 -8.45 -8.68 9.84
N PRO A 59 -8.45 -9.99 9.53
CA PRO A 59 -9.70 -10.67 9.22
C PRO A 59 -10.63 -10.52 10.44
N PRO A 60 -11.92 -10.19 10.25
CA PRO A 60 -12.83 -10.08 11.37
C PRO A 60 -13.01 -11.46 12.02
N GLU A 61 -12.90 -11.54 13.34
CA GLU A 61 -13.38 -12.70 14.07
C GLU A 61 -14.92 -12.70 14.03
N GLY A 62 -15.52 -13.74 13.43
CA GLY A 62 -16.96 -14.01 13.53
C GLY A 62 -17.87 -13.58 12.35
N PRO A 63 -19.16 -14.02 12.38
CA PRO A 63 -20.16 -13.72 11.37
C PRO A 63 -20.58 -12.24 11.42
N GLN A 64 -20.22 -11.47 10.39
CA GLN A 64 -20.56 -10.05 10.34
C GLN A 64 -22.05 -9.81 10.07
N THR A 65 -22.77 -9.37 11.11
CA THR A 65 -23.83 -8.38 11.01
C THR A 65 -23.24 -7.01 11.32
N PHE A 66 -23.65 -5.96 10.61
CA PHE A 66 -23.21 -4.58 10.87
C PHE A 66 -23.87 -4.04 12.15
N THR A 67 -23.52 -4.64 13.28
CA THR A 67 -23.90 -4.22 14.63
C THR A 67 -22.59 -4.09 15.39
N TYR A 68 -22.07 -2.87 15.50
CA TYR A 68 -20.75 -2.59 16.05
C TYR A 68 -20.85 -2.32 17.56
N ASP A 69 -20.39 -3.26 18.39
CA ASP A 69 -20.17 -3.09 19.85
C ASP A 69 -18.66 -2.86 20.18
N GLN A 70 -17.87 -2.35 19.23
CA GLN A 70 -16.45 -2.04 19.41
C GLN A 70 -16.11 -0.66 18.84
N ASP A 71 -15.25 0.10 19.52
CA ASP A 71 -14.66 1.35 19.01
C ASP A 71 -13.65 1.03 17.88
N LEU A 72 -14.17 0.79 16.67
CA LEU A 72 -13.36 0.44 15.51
C LEU A 72 -12.64 1.66 14.93
N LEU A 73 -11.31 1.59 14.80
CA LEU A 73 -10.53 2.62 14.10
C LEU A 73 -10.88 2.60 12.60
N HIS A 74 -11.64 3.58 12.16
CA HIS A 74 -12.20 3.65 10.80
C HIS A 74 -13.04 2.42 10.41
N GLY A 75 -13.71 1.77 11.37
CA GLY A 75 -14.58 0.62 11.07
C GLY A 75 -13.85 -0.71 10.84
N HIS A 76 -12.58 -0.82 11.21
CA HIS A 76 -11.77 -2.03 11.03
C HIS A 76 -11.03 -2.44 12.31
N ALA A 77 -10.79 -3.76 12.45
CA ALA A 77 -9.82 -4.32 13.40
C ALA A 77 -8.43 -4.40 12.73
N TYR A 78 -7.36 -4.32 13.52
CA TYR A 78 -5.98 -4.36 13.00
C TYR A 78 -5.08 -5.27 13.83
N THR A 79 -4.19 -5.97 13.14
CA THR A 79 -3.03 -6.65 13.72
C THR A 79 -1.80 -5.74 13.64
N ARG A 80 -0.91 -5.84 14.64
CA ARG A 80 0.37 -5.12 14.63
C ARG A 80 1.37 -5.85 13.73
N GLN A 81 2.08 -5.06 12.92
CA GLN A 81 3.11 -5.48 12.00
C GLN A 81 4.33 -4.57 12.14
N THR A 82 5.43 -4.89 11.46
CA THR A 82 6.60 -4.00 11.42
C THR A 82 6.24 -2.66 10.76
N PRO A 83 6.34 -1.52 11.48
CA PRO A 83 6.05 -0.20 10.91
C PRO A 83 7.18 0.27 9.98
N ASP A 84 6.89 1.31 9.19
CA ASP A 84 7.90 1.98 8.38
C ASP A 84 8.96 2.67 9.25
N VAL A 85 10.23 2.52 8.89
CA VAL A 85 11.35 3.13 9.62
C VAL A 85 11.22 4.65 9.68
N HIS A 86 10.69 5.30 8.65
CA HIS A 86 10.48 6.74 8.64
C HIS A 86 9.41 7.13 9.67
N PHE A 87 8.31 6.39 9.75
CA PHE A 87 7.27 6.58 10.78
C PHE A 87 7.86 6.44 12.18
N THR A 88 8.63 5.39 12.45
CA THR A 88 9.27 5.18 13.77
C THR A 88 10.26 6.29 14.15
N ARG A 89 10.77 7.02 13.16
CA ARG A 89 11.65 8.17 13.37
C ARG A 89 10.89 9.49 13.55
N GLY A 90 9.55 9.48 13.49
CA GLY A 90 8.72 10.66 13.69
C GLY A 90 8.40 11.44 12.41
N LEU A 91 8.64 10.86 11.24
CA LEU A 91 8.21 11.42 9.96
C LEU A 91 6.72 11.12 9.72
N ALA A 92 6.08 12.03 8.97
CA ALA A 92 4.69 11.92 8.55
C ALA A 92 4.58 11.87 7.02
N CYS A 93 3.38 11.60 6.50
CA CYS A 93 3.13 11.54 5.05
C CYS A 93 3.60 12.82 4.33
N ILE A 94 3.37 13.97 4.96
CA ILE A 94 3.76 15.28 4.42
C ILE A 94 5.28 15.48 4.32
N ASP A 95 6.10 14.68 5.00
CA ASP A 95 7.56 14.81 4.91
C ASP A 95 8.09 14.34 3.55
N CYS A 96 7.43 13.36 2.94
CA CYS A 96 7.73 12.85 1.61
C CYS A 96 6.83 13.49 0.55
N HIS A 97 5.52 13.58 0.82
CA HIS A 97 4.56 14.12 -0.13
C HIS A 97 4.64 15.64 -0.22
N THR A 98 4.78 16.14 -1.44
CA THR A 98 4.88 17.58 -1.69
C THR A 98 3.50 18.22 -1.78
N GLU A 99 3.46 19.55 -1.70
CA GLU A 99 2.22 20.30 -1.87
C GLU A 99 1.54 19.99 -3.20
N ARG A 100 2.31 19.86 -4.30
CA ARG A 100 1.75 19.51 -5.60
C ARG A 100 1.13 18.12 -5.58
N GLU A 101 1.85 17.12 -5.08
CA GLU A 101 1.30 15.76 -4.96
C GLU A 101 0.02 15.69 -4.10
N MET A 102 -0.19 16.65 -3.20
CA MET A 102 -1.35 16.69 -2.30
C MET A 102 -2.49 17.60 -2.81
N HIS A 103 -2.17 18.71 -3.48
CA HIS A 103 -3.12 19.75 -3.87
C HIS A 103 -3.32 19.86 -5.39
N GLY A 104 -2.54 19.10 -6.17
CA GLY A 104 -2.49 19.19 -7.61
C GLY A 104 -1.60 20.32 -8.11
N ASP A 105 -1.48 20.40 -9.43
CA ASP A 105 -0.83 21.47 -10.19
C ASP A 105 -1.72 22.11 -11.25
N GLY A 106 -3.02 21.86 -11.16
CA GLY A 106 -4.00 22.29 -12.15
C GLY A 106 -4.06 21.40 -13.41
N GLN A 107 -3.34 20.28 -13.46
CA GLN A 107 -3.45 19.28 -14.54
C GLN A 107 -4.30 18.08 -14.09
N VAL A 108 -4.92 17.43 -15.07
CA VAL A 108 -5.69 16.20 -14.84
C VAL A 108 -4.87 15.00 -15.29
N TYR A 109 -4.60 14.10 -14.36
CA TYR A 109 -3.86 12.87 -14.61
C TYR A 109 -4.81 11.67 -14.63
N ALA A 110 -4.61 10.75 -15.59
CA ALA A 110 -5.39 9.52 -15.66
C ALA A 110 -5.15 8.60 -14.43
N LYS A 111 -3.97 8.70 -13.80
CA LYS A 111 -3.58 7.91 -12.63
C LYS A 111 -2.70 8.72 -11.68
N ARG A 112 -2.87 8.49 -10.37
CA ARG A 112 -2.17 9.21 -9.29
C ARG A 112 -0.64 9.08 -9.34
N HIS A 113 -0.11 7.95 -9.81
CA HIS A 113 1.34 7.70 -9.81
C HIS A 113 2.11 8.52 -10.87
N TYR A 114 1.41 9.15 -11.83
CA TYR A 114 2.02 10.08 -12.77
C TYR A 114 2.46 11.39 -12.10
N GLU A 115 1.78 11.76 -11.02
CA GLU A 115 2.10 12.98 -10.28
C GLU A 115 3.19 12.76 -9.20
N VAL A 116 3.34 11.51 -8.72
CA VAL A 116 4.33 11.19 -7.67
C VAL A 116 5.75 11.44 -8.18
N GLU A 117 6.37 12.49 -7.65
CA GLU A 117 7.69 12.99 -7.99
C GLU A 117 8.75 12.57 -6.98
N ILE A 118 8.36 12.27 -5.74
CA ILE A 118 9.29 11.86 -4.71
C ILE A 118 9.94 10.51 -5.04
N ARG A 119 11.24 10.41 -4.80
CA ARG A 119 12.07 9.22 -4.99
C ARG A 119 12.96 8.99 -3.78
N CYS A 120 13.40 7.76 -3.59
CA CYS A 120 14.35 7.43 -2.52
C CYS A 120 15.63 8.26 -2.66
N GLU A 121 16.10 8.39 -3.90
CA GLU A 121 17.30 9.11 -4.32
C GLU A 121 17.19 10.63 -4.10
N SER A 122 15.98 11.18 -4.00
CA SER A 122 15.78 12.60 -3.68
C SER A 122 16.32 12.95 -2.29
N CYS A 123 16.33 11.99 -1.36
CA CYS A 123 16.80 12.16 0.02
C CYS A 123 18.07 11.36 0.32
N HIS A 124 18.22 10.15 -0.25
CA HIS A 124 19.32 9.21 0.07
C HIS A 124 20.45 9.18 -0.98
N GLY A 125 20.23 9.77 -2.16
CA GLY A 125 21.19 9.76 -3.26
C GLY A 125 21.27 8.40 -3.95
N THR A 126 22.39 8.17 -4.65
CA THR A 126 22.79 6.88 -5.22
C THR A 126 24.16 6.49 -4.66
N PRO A 127 24.67 5.29 -4.92
CA PRO A 127 26.03 4.91 -4.50
C PRO A 127 27.12 5.85 -5.03
N GLU A 128 26.89 6.54 -6.14
CA GLU A 128 27.86 7.41 -6.80
C GLU A 128 27.67 8.90 -6.46
N ARG A 129 26.47 9.30 -5.99
CA ARG A 129 26.14 10.72 -5.78
C ARG A 129 25.31 10.94 -4.52
N LEU A 130 25.64 12.01 -3.81
CA LEU A 130 24.81 12.51 -2.71
C LEU A 130 23.41 12.90 -3.21
N ALA A 131 22.44 12.85 -2.31
CA ALA A 131 21.12 13.39 -2.58
C ALA A 131 21.18 14.89 -2.86
N THR A 132 20.32 15.34 -3.77
CA THR A 132 20.19 16.77 -4.11
C THR A 132 19.04 17.45 -3.38
N GLY A 133 18.15 16.69 -2.73
CA GLY A 133 16.88 17.22 -2.25
C GLY A 133 15.92 17.61 -3.37
N ILE A 134 16.18 17.16 -4.61
CA ILE A 134 15.36 17.46 -5.79
C ILE A 134 14.55 16.23 -6.19
N THR A 135 13.27 16.43 -6.49
CA THR A 135 12.33 15.39 -6.94
C THR A 135 12.60 14.99 -8.39
N ALA A 136 11.98 13.91 -8.86
CA ALA A 136 12.10 13.47 -10.24
C ALA A 136 11.58 14.50 -11.27
N GLN A 137 10.78 15.47 -10.85
CA GLN A 137 10.23 16.54 -11.68
C GLN A 137 10.99 17.87 -11.50
N GLY A 138 12.17 17.85 -10.87
CA GLY A 138 13.02 19.04 -10.72
C GLY A 138 12.65 19.96 -9.57
N ARG A 139 11.71 19.58 -8.69
CA ARG A 139 11.31 20.42 -7.54
C ARG A 139 12.25 20.23 -6.37
N ARG A 140 12.63 21.33 -5.72
CA ARG A 140 13.35 21.30 -4.45
C ARG A 140 12.41 20.95 -3.29
N LEU A 141 12.75 19.93 -2.51
CA LEU A 141 12.08 19.60 -1.26
C LEU A 141 12.34 20.69 -0.23
N ARG A 142 11.28 21.25 0.33
CA ARG A 142 11.36 22.37 1.29
C ARG A 142 11.88 21.98 2.67
N ASN A 143 12.02 20.68 2.92
CA ASN A 143 12.44 20.11 4.20
C ASN A 143 13.73 19.31 4.12
N VAL A 144 14.42 19.28 2.97
CA VAL A 144 15.70 18.60 2.79
C VAL A 144 16.78 19.64 2.50
N PHE A 145 17.86 19.57 3.27
CA PHE A 145 18.96 20.52 3.20
C PHE A 145 20.25 19.76 2.92
N VAL A 146 20.87 20.08 1.80
CA VAL A 146 22.18 19.58 1.38
C VAL A 146 23.20 20.67 1.69
N ALA A 147 24.29 20.34 2.36
CA ALA A 147 25.33 21.33 2.65
C ALA A 147 25.95 21.88 1.35
N SER A 148 26.34 23.15 1.37
CA SER A 148 26.98 23.83 0.23
C SER A 148 28.26 23.13 -0.20
N ALA A 149 28.60 23.25 -1.48
CA ALA A 149 29.87 22.72 -1.99
C ALA A 149 31.06 23.53 -1.45
N PRO A 150 32.19 22.87 -1.09
CA PRO A 150 32.37 21.42 -1.06
C PRO A 150 31.68 20.77 0.16
N ASN A 151 31.07 19.59 -0.02
CA ASN A 151 30.40 18.83 1.03
C ASN A 151 31.13 17.49 1.30
N PRO A 152 32.35 17.52 1.87
CA PRO A 152 33.18 16.32 2.05
C PRO A 152 32.60 15.34 3.07
N THR A 153 31.80 15.83 4.03
CA THR A 153 31.12 14.98 5.02
C THR A 153 29.89 14.28 4.45
N GLY A 154 29.43 14.69 3.25
CA GLY A 154 28.19 14.22 2.65
C GLY A 154 26.95 14.50 3.51
N THR A 155 26.96 15.61 4.26
CA THR A 155 25.88 15.93 5.17
C THR A 155 24.63 16.32 4.40
N VAL A 156 23.57 15.55 4.62
CA VAL A 156 22.20 15.86 4.17
C VAL A 156 21.29 15.73 5.36
N THR A 157 20.50 16.77 5.62
CA THR A 157 19.55 16.80 6.73
C THR A 157 18.13 16.95 6.24
N LEU A 158 17.19 16.42 7.01
CA LEU A 158 15.77 16.60 6.82
C LEU A 158 15.15 17.18 8.09
N VAL A 159 14.30 18.20 7.95
CA VAL A 159 13.52 18.75 9.07
C VAL A 159 12.07 18.27 8.96
N SER A 160 11.58 17.47 9.91
CA SER A 160 10.20 16.97 9.84
C SER A 160 9.22 18.16 9.86
N LYS A 161 8.35 18.23 8.85
CA LYS A 161 7.30 19.24 8.70
C LYS A 161 6.25 19.13 9.80
N LEU A 162 6.05 17.94 10.38
CA LEU A 162 5.12 17.74 11.49
C LEU A 162 5.75 18.08 12.83
N THR A 163 6.91 17.48 13.14
CA THR A 163 7.51 17.54 14.48
C THR A 163 8.56 18.64 14.66
N GLY A 164 9.10 19.17 13.57
CA GLY A 164 10.25 20.09 13.59
C GLY A 164 11.59 19.42 13.89
N ARG A 165 11.62 18.10 14.12
CA ARG A 165 12.83 17.36 14.45
C ARG A 165 13.79 17.35 13.25
N VAL A 166 15.06 17.56 13.52
CA VAL A 166 16.14 17.44 12.53
C VAL A 166 16.61 15.99 12.48
N HIS A 167 16.73 15.45 11.28
CA HIS A 167 17.21 14.11 10.97
C HIS A 167 18.44 14.20 10.09
N SER A 168 19.50 13.47 10.44
CA SER A 168 20.55 13.15 9.47
C SER A 168 20.00 12.10 8.51
N VAL A 169 20.11 12.35 7.20
CA VAL A 169 19.63 11.44 6.15
C VAL A 169 20.81 10.58 5.69
N PRO A 170 20.76 9.25 5.89
CA PRO A 170 21.82 8.36 5.42
C PRO A 170 22.03 8.52 3.91
N GLN A 171 23.27 8.78 3.51
CA GLN A 171 23.66 8.91 2.11
C GLN A 171 24.37 7.65 1.66
N LEU A 172 23.96 7.11 0.50
CA LEU A 172 24.60 5.92 -0.05
C LEU A 172 26.03 6.21 -0.48
N ALA A 173 26.29 7.37 -1.09
CA ALA A 173 27.61 7.74 -1.59
C ALA A 173 28.69 7.93 -0.50
N THR A 174 28.31 8.05 0.78
CA THR A 174 29.27 8.09 1.90
C THR A 174 29.57 6.69 2.47
N LEU A 175 28.95 5.67 1.87
CA LEU A 175 29.19 4.24 1.99
C LEU A 175 30.67 3.87 1.88
N ALA A 176 31.39 3.58 2.97
CA ALA A 176 32.75 3.00 2.85
C ALA A 176 32.74 1.67 2.06
N THR A 177 31.66 0.89 2.22
CA THR A 177 31.40 -0.31 1.41
C THR A 177 29.90 -0.37 1.12
N GLN A 178 29.54 -0.51 -0.15
CA GLN A 178 28.14 -0.66 -0.54
C GLN A 178 27.60 -2.02 -0.10
N PRO A 179 26.40 -2.08 0.51
CA PRO A 179 25.76 -3.36 0.79
C PRO A 179 25.46 -4.12 -0.50
N ALA A 180 25.44 -5.45 -0.44
CA ALA A 180 25.05 -6.28 -1.59
C ALA A 180 23.71 -5.82 -2.19
N GLY A 181 23.61 -5.85 -3.51
CA GLY A 181 22.43 -5.37 -4.24
C GLY A 181 22.41 -3.86 -4.55
N HIS A 182 23.34 -3.07 -4.01
CA HIS A 182 23.49 -1.65 -4.34
C HIS A 182 24.37 -1.38 -5.57
N GLU A 183 24.80 -2.43 -6.27
CA GLU A 183 25.53 -2.32 -7.53
C GLU A 183 24.67 -1.55 -8.57
N PRO A 184 25.26 -0.65 -9.40
CA PRO A 184 24.52 0.16 -10.38
C PRO A 184 23.63 -0.69 -11.30
N ALA A 185 24.14 -1.85 -11.75
CA ALA A 185 23.41 -2.76 -12.62
C ALA A 185 22.14 -3.33 -11.96
N HIS A 186 22.19 -3.57 -10.64
CA HIS A 186 21.04 -4.08 -9.88
C HIS A 186 20.01 -2.97 -9.64
N LEU A 187 20.45 -1.82 -9.13
CA LEU A 187 19.59 -0.65 -8.92
C LEU A 187 19.02 -0.08 -10.23
N ALA A 188 19.67 -0.34 -11.37
CA ALA A 188 19.13 -0.03 -12.70
C ALA A 188 17.86 -0.83 -13.04
N LYS A 189 17.61 -1.96 -12.38
CA LYS A 189 16.45 -2.83 -12.65
C LYS A 189 15.43 -2.90 -11.53
N THR A 190 15.77 -2.49 -10.32
CA THR A 190 14.86 -2.56 -9.15
C THR A 190 14.60 -1.17 -8.57
N GLU A 191 13.48 -1.03 -7.86
CA GLU A 191 13.29 0.11 -6.94
C GLU A 191 13.78 -0.26 -5.54
N CYS A 192 14.25 0.71 -4.75
CA CYS A 192 14.75 0.43 -3.38
C CYS A 192 13.70 -0.26 -2.49
N PHE A 193 12.42 0.12 -2.62
CA PHE A 193 11.34 -0.49 -1.85
C PHE A 193 11.04 -1.94 -2.26
N THR A 194 11.60 -2.44 -3.35
CA THR A 194 11.52 -3.87 -3.71
C THR A 194 12.24 -4.72 -2.67
N CYS A 195 13.40 -4.25 -2.21
CA CYS A 195 14.21 -4.97 -1.23
C CYS A 195 13.87 -4.55 0.20
N HIS A 196 13.61 -3.25 0.42
CA HIS A 196 13.44 -2.68 1.76
C HIS A 196 11.99 -2.73 2.28
N THR A 197 11.05 -3.37 1.59
CA THR A 197 9.69 -3.59 2.10
C THR A 197 9.68 -4.71 3.14
N ALA A 198 9.23 -4.42 4.37
CA ALA A 198 9.00 -5.43 5.40
C ALA A 198 7.81 -6.36 5.07
N TRP A 199 6.70 -5.81 4.57
CA TRP A 199 5.53 -6.59 4.15
C TRP A 199 4.63 -5.78 3.21
N ALA A 200 3.83 -6.44 2.39
CA ALA A 200 2.81 -5.81 1.57
C ALA A 200 1.39 -6.21 2.01
N PRO A 201 0.42 -5.28 1.99
CA PRO A 201 -0.96 -5.60 2.34
C PRO A 201 -1.58 -6.48 1.24
N THR A 202 -1.85 -7.74 1.55
CA THR A 202 -2.34 -8.72 0.60
C THR A 202 -3.77 -9.14 0.96
N CYS A 203 -4.65 -9.20 -0.04
CA CYS A 203 -6.07 -9.53 0.13
C CYS A 203 -6.58 -10.37 -1.04
N TYR A 204 -6.95 -11.63 -0.79
CA TYR A 204 -7.48 -12.53 -1.81
C TYR A 204 -8.97 -12.77 -1.67
N GLY A 205 -9.71 -12.70 -2.77
CA GLY A 205 -11.10 -13.15 -2.87
C GLY A 205 -12.06 -12.42 -1.93
N CYS A 206 -12.48 -11.20 -2.28
CA CYS A 206 -13.61 -10.55 -1.59
C CYS A 206 -14.93 -11.06 -2.20
N HIS A 207 -16.00 -11.20 -1.41
CA HIS A 207 -17.31 -11.56 -1.94
C HIS A 207 -18.35 -10.50 -1.61
N ILE A 208 -18.95 -9.89 -2.62
CA ILE A 208 -20.04 -8.93 -2.50
C ILE A 208 -21.33 -9.64 -2.88
N LYS A 209 -22.25 -9.77 -1.93
CA LYS A 209 -23.58 -10.32 -2.15
C LYS A 209 -24.62 -9.21 -2.03
N ALA A 210 -25.37 -8.98 -3.10
CA ALA A 210 -26.60 -8.21 -3.08
C ALA A 210 -27.77 -9.18 -2.93
N ASP A 211 -28.51 -9.09 -1.83
CA ASP A 211 -29.58 -10.03 -1.51
C ASP A 211 -30.90 -9.29 -1.23
N TYR A 212 -31.83 -9.36 -2.17
CA TYR A 212 -33.14 -8.72 -2.08
C TYR A 212 -34.17 -9.50 -1.26
N THR A 213 -33.80 -10.70 -0.78
CA THR A 213 -34.60 -11.49 0.17
C THR A 213 -34.22 -11.26 1.63
N ALA A 214 -33.11 -10.54 1.87
CA ALA A 214 -32.56 -10.32 3.21
C ALA A 214 -33.57 -9.69 4.18
N TYR A 215 -34.53 -8.91 3.66
CA TYR A 215 -35.62 -8.32 4.43
C TYR A 215 -36.96 -8.76 3.87
N ARG A 216 -37.78 -9.39 4.72
CA ARG A 216 -39.15 -9.80 4.36
C ARG A 216 -40.12 -8.61 4.30
N THR A 217 -39.84 -7.55 5.06
CA THR A 217 -40.58 -6.28 5.05
C THR A 217 -39.67 -5.16 4.56
N PRO A 218 -40.20 -4.14 3.85
CA PRO A 218 -39.40 -3.00 3.42
C PRO A 218 -38.76 -2.29 4.63
N VAL A 219 -37.46 -2.06 4.57
CA VAL A 219 -36.70 -1.29 5.56
C VAL A 219 -35.81 -0.29 4.84
N THR A 220 -35.60 0.88 5.43
CA THR A 220 -34.65 1.85 4.90
C THR A 220 -33.24 1.28 5.01
N VAL A 221 -32.64 0.87 3.88
CA VAL A 221 -31.31 0.24 3.84
C VAL A 221 -30.22 1.29 3.68
N ALA A 222 -30.28 2.05 2.59
CA ALA A 222 -29.27 3.04 2.23
C ALA A 222 -29.91 4.16 1.39
N PHE A 223 -29.34 5.35 1.45
CA PHE A 223 -29.72 6.44 0.56
C PHE A 223 -29.05 6.26 -0.80
N ASP A 224 -29.83 6.18 -1.87
CA ASP A 224 -29.32 6.15 -3.23
C ASP A 224 -29.19 7.59 -3.76
N HIS A 225 -27.96 8.05 -3.90
CA HIS A 225 -27.66 9.40 -4.39
C HIS A 225 -28.03 9.61 -5.87
N LEU A 226 -28.21 8.54 -6.67
CA LEU A 226 -28.61 8.66 -8.08
C LEU A 226 -30.12 8.91 -8.21
N SER A 227 -30.94 8.16 -7.46
CA SER A 227 -32.39 8.34 -7.48
C SER A 227 -32.90 9.39 -6.48
N GLY A 228 -32.09 9.78 -5.49
CA GLY A 228 -32.49 10.67 -4.41
C GLY A 228 -33.46 10.04 -3.39
N ALA A 229 -33.61 8.72 -3.43
CA ALA A 229 -34.53 7.96 -2.58
C ALA A 229 -33.78 6.96 -1.70
N HIS A 230 -34.41 6.54 -0.60
CA HIS A 230 -33.90 5.42 0.17
C HIS A 230 -34.25 4.09 -0.52
N ALA A 231 -33.26 3.22 -0.68
CA ALA A 231 -33.50 1.83 -1.03
C ALA A 231 -34.25 1.16 0.13
N THR A 232 -35.41 0.56 -0.18
CA THR A 232 -36.29 -0.05 0.83
C THR A 232 -36.18 -1.58 0.89
N ARG A 233 -35.38 -2.18 0.00
CA ARG A 233 -35.09 -3.61 -0.11
C ARG A 233 -33.69 -3.82 -0.69
N GLY A 234 -33.14 -5.02 -0.52
CA GLY A 234 -31.79 -5.34 -0.98
C GLY A 234 -30.74 -5.03 0.07
N TRP A 235 -30.04 -6.05 0.57
CA TRP A 235 -28.90 -5.88 1.46
C TRP A 235 -27.59 -6.15 0.71
N PHE A 236 -26.63 -5.24 0.84
CA PHE A 236 -25.28 -5.45 0.35
C PHE A 236 -24.39 -5.95 1.48
N ARG A 237 -23.98 -7.21 1.39
CA ARG A 237 -22.98 -7.79 2.28
C ARG A 237 -21.66 -7.91 1.54
N LEU A 238 -20.68 -7.12 1.94
CA LEU A 238 -19.27 -7.40 1.63
C LEU A 238 -18.76 -8.37 2.68
N THR A 239 -18.42 -9.58 2.27
CA THR A 239 -17.65 -10.49 3.11
C THR A 239 -16.18 -10.38 2.72
N PRO A 240 -15.30 -9.95 3.65
CA PRO A 240 -13.90 -9.77 3.34
C PRO A 240 -13.25 -11.11 2.98
N GLY A 241 -12.27 -11.01 2.08
CA GLY A 241 -11.42 -12.13 1.70
C GLY A 241 -10.31 -12.44 2.70
N VAL A 242 -9.40 -13.30 2.29
CA VAL A 242 -8.21 -13.66 3.08
C VAL A 242 -7.25 -12.47 3.07
N ARG A 243 -6.91 -11.95 4.25
CA ARG A 243 -6.04 -10.77 4.40
C ARG A 243 -4.86 -11.10 5.28
N PHE A 244 -3.68 -10.68 4.86
CA PHE A 244 -2.46 -10.84 5.64
C PHE A 244 -1.38 -9.84 5.21
N ALA A 245 -0.41 -9.65 6.09
CA ALA A 245 0.82 -8.94 5.80
C ALA A 245 1.79 -9.92 5.12
N ASP A 246 2.04 -9.73 3.83
CA ASP A 246 2.88 -10.63 3.04
C ASP A 246 4.35 -10.17 3.09
N PRO A 247 5.28 -10.91 3.71
CA PRO A 247 6.69 -10.52 3.75
C PRO A 247 7.39 -10.69 2.40
N GLU A 248 6.86 -11.53 1.51
CA GLU A 248 7.45 -11.87 0.21
C GLU A 248 6.43 -11.70 -0.92
N PRO A 249 5.92 -10.47 -1.14
CA PRO A 249 4.97 -10.20 -2.22
C PRO A 249 5.55 -10.58 -3.58
N VAL A 250 4.65 -11.03 -4.44
CA VAL A 250 4.89 -11.26 -5.86
C VAL A 250 5.55 -10.04 -6.49
N LEU A 251 6.48 -10.23 -7.41
CA LEU A 251 7.17 -9.15 -8.11
C LEU A 251 6.70 -9.03 -9.56
N GLY A 252 6.74 -7.82 -10.08
CA GLY A 252 6.47 -7.50 -11.48
C GLY A 252 7.17 -6.21 -11.89
N VAL A 253 7.02 -5.82 -13.15
CA VAL A 253 7.61 -4.60 -13.69
C VAL A 253 6.63 -3.44 -13.56
N ASN A 254 7.06 -2.30 -13.00
CA ASN A 254 6.26 -1.08 -12.88
C ASN A 254 6.25 -0.27 -14.18
N TRP A 255 5.49 0.84 -14.19
CA TRP A 255 5.38 1.79 -15.30
C TRP A 255 6.71 2.49 -15.70
N ARG A 256 7.79 2.30 -14.92
CA ARG A 256 9.13 2.82 -15.21
C ARG A 256 10.11 1.73 -15.67
N GLY A 257 9.63 0.51 -15.90
CA GLY A 257 10.47 -0.61 -16.31
C GLY A 257 11.30 -1.23 -15.18
N LYS A 258 10.95 -0.98 -13.91
CA LYS A 258 11.65 -1.50 -12.72
C LYS A 258 10.86 -2.60 -12.05
N VAL A 259 11.55 -3.61 -11.53
CA VAL A 259 10.96 -4.67 -10.70
C VAL A 259 10.52 -4.08 -9.37
N VAL A 260 9.28 -4.38 -8.96
CA VAL A 260 8.63 -3.91 -7.72
C VAL A 260 7.65 -4.95 -7.16
N PRO A 261 7.24 -4.82 -5.89
CA PRO A 261 6.13 -5.60 -5.32
C PRO A 261 4.81 -5.33 -6.03
N PHE A 262 4.09 -6.40 -6.30
CA PHE A 262 2.70 -6.43 -6.77
C PHE A 262 1.83 -6.98 -5.64
N VAL A 263 0.63 -6.44 -5.52
CA VAL A 263 -0.40 -6.98 -4.62
C VAL A 263 -1.68 -7.25 -5.39
N PRO A 264 -2.49 -8.22 -4.93
CA PRO A 264 -3.83 -8.37 -5.44
C PRO A 264 -4.60 -7.07 -5.20
N ARG A 265 -5.26 -6.59 -6.25
CA ARG A 265 -6.23 -5.50 -6.12
C ARG A 265 -7.61 -6.10 -5.87
N ALA A 266 -8.67 -5.39 -6.25
CA ALA A 266 -10.03 -5.87 -6.13
C ALA A 266 -10.15 -7.22 -6.86
N GLN A 267 -10.32 -8.29 -6.08
CA GLN A 267 -10.69 -9.63 -6.54
C GLN A 267 -12.12 -9.96 -6.07
N PRO A 268 -13.14 -9.14 -6.44
CA PRO A 268 -14.49 -9.36 -5.98
C PRO A 268 -15.17 -10.46 -6.79
N LEU A 269 -15.80 -11.39 -6.10
CA LEU A 269 -16.94 -12.11 -6.61
C LEU A 269 -18.19 -11.26 -6.35
N PHE A 270 -19.10 -11.15 -7.31
CA PHE A 270 -20.43 -10.60 -7.05
C PHE A 270 -21.50 -11.67 -7.21
N THR A 271 -22.43 -11.69 -6.26
CA THR A 271 -23.66 -12.48 -6.33
C THR A 271 -24.86 -11.58 -6.16
N TYR A 272 -25.81 -11.66 -7.08
CA TYR A 272 -27.10 -10.98 -7.00
C TYR A 272 -28.21 -12.01 -6.82
N VAL A 273 -28.97 -11.85 -5.74
CA VAL A 273 -30.18 -12.61 -5.44
C VAL A 273 -31.36 -11.64 -5.55
N ASN A 274 -32.30 -11.96 -6.45
CA ASN A 274 -33.47 -11.14 -6.72
C ASN A 274 -34.52 -11.25 -5.60
N ALA A 275 -35.63 -10.51 -5.71
CA ALA A 275 -36.69 -10.50 -4.70
C ALA A 275 -37.41 -11.86 -4.56
N GLU A 276 -37.40 -12.68 -5.62
CA GLU A 276 -37.96 -14.04 -5.62
C GLU A 276 -36.99 -15.09 -5.05
N GLY A 277 -35.78 -14.69 -4.61
CA GLY A 277 -34.77 -15.59 -4.07
C GLY A 277 -33.94 -16.34 -5.10
N ARG A 278 -34.08 -16.02 -6.39
CA ARG A 278 -33.27 -16.60 -7.46
C ARG A 278 -31.94 -15.87 -7.57
N THR A 279 -30.86 -16.63 -7.68
CA THR A 279 -29.54 -16.07 -8.02
C THR A 279 -29.46 -15.86 -9.53
N GLU A 280 -29.65 -14.62 -9.98
CA GLU A 280 -29.62 -14.30 -11.42
C GLU A 280 -28.21 -14.03 -11.92
N TYR A 281 -27.33 -13.55 -11.04
CA TYR A 281 -25.97 -13.20 -11.43
C TYR A 281 -24.93 -13.68 -10.44
N ALA A 282 -23.99 -14.47 -10.94
CA ALA A 282 -22.76 -14.81 -10.25
C ALA A 282 -21.61 -14.66 -11.27
N PHE A 283 -20.76 -13.64 -11.10
CA PHE A 283 -19.56 -13.52 -11.94
C PHE A 283 -18.67 -14.75 -11.72
N ARG A 284 -18.64 -15.69 -12.68
CA ARG A 284 -17.76 -16.88 -12.58
C ARG A 284 -16.38 -16.65 -13.22
N LYS A 285 -16.22 -15.62 -14.04
CA LYS A 285 -14.93 -15.24 -14.63
C LYS A 285 -14.19 -14.35 -13.64
N LEU A 286 -13.19 -14.92 -12.97
CA LEU A 286 -12.35 -14.22 -12.03
C LEU A 286 -11.36 -13.32 -12.80
N GLY A 287 -11.73 -12.06 -12.99
CA GLY A 287 -10.85 -11.02 -13.50
C GLY A 287 -9.98 -10.49 -12.37
N PHE A 288 -8.96 -11.24 -11.98
CA PHE A 288 -8.06 -10.79 -10.93
C PHE A 288 -7.04 -9.81 -11.48
N ALA A 289 -6.91 -8.68 -10.80
CA ALA A 289 -5.89 -7.71 -11.09
C ALA A 289 -4.80 -7.77 -10.03
N HIS A 290 -3.54 -7.85 -10.46
CA HIS A 290 -2.40 -7.53 -9.62
C HIS A 290 -1.76 -6.24 -10.10
N ASN A 291 -1.41 -5.38 -9.16
CA ASN A 291 -0.88 -4.06 -9.46
C ASN A 291 0.37 -3.77 -8.62
N PRO A 292 1.34 -3.02 -9.18
CA PRO A 292 2.48 -2.54 -8.42
C PRO A 292 2.04 -1.66 -7.25
N ILE A 293 2.78 -1.75 -6.14
CA ILE A 293 2.53 -0.97 -4.94
C ILE A 293 3.85 -0.51 -4.29
N VAL A 294 3.81 0.67 -3.66
CA VAL A 294 4.76 1.05 -2.61
C VAL A 294 4.05 0.77 -1.28
N PRO A 295 4.43 -0.28 -0.52
CA PRO A 295 3.64 -0.70 0.64
C PRO A 295 3.62 0.28 1.81
N HIS A 296 4.56 1.22 1.85
CA HIS A 296 4.81 2.12 3.00
C HIS A 296 5.17 1.34 4.27
N THR A 297 6.04 0.36 4.13
CA THR A 297 6.59 -0.47 5.22
C THR A 297 8.10 -0.58 5.06
N VAL A 298 8.74 0.51 4.63
CA VAL A 298 10.17 0.52 4.35
C VAL A 298 10.93 0.31 5.65
N VAL A 299 11.89 -0.59 5.66
CA VAL A 299 12.75 -0.88 6.81
C VAL A 299 14.21 -0.89 6.40
N ARG A 300 15.11 -0.80 7.39
CA ARG A 300 16.56 -0.79 7.14
C ARG A 300 17.04 -2.11 6.53
N GLN A 301 16.51 -3.23 7.03
CA GLN A 301 16.83 -4.57 6.56
C GLN A 301 16.22 -4.79 5.17
N SER A 302 16.97 -5.38 4.25
CA SER A 302 16.39 -5.88 3.00
C SER A 302 15.87 -7.30 3.18
N ARG A 303 14.97 -7.73 2.29
CA ARG A 303 14.74 -9.16 2.07
C ARG A 303 16.01 -9.86 1.61
N THR A 304 16.07 -11.16 1.81
CA THR A 304 17.20 -12.00 1.41
C THR A 304 17.25 -12.11 -0.13
N CYS A 305 18.41 -12.43 -0.69
CA CYS A 305 18.51 -12.61 -2.15
C CYS A 305 17.66 -13.79 -2.63
N GLU A 306 17.62 -14.85 -1.82
CA GLU A 306 16.85 -16.08 -1.99
C GLU A 306 15.36 -15.78 -2.18
N SER A 307 14.82 -14.80 -1.44
CA SER A 307 13.41 -14.39 -1.53
C SER A 307 13.00 -13.90 -2.93
N CYS A 308 13.95 -13.50 -3.78
CA CYS A 308 13.72 -13.08 -5.16
C CYS A 308 14.28 -14.09 -6.17
N HIS A 309 15.50 -14.55 -5.95
CA HIS A 309 16.26 -15.35 -6.91
C HIS A 309 15.95 -16.85 -6.85
N ALA A 310 15.50 -17.35 -5.70
CA ALA A 310 15.19 -18.76 -5.46
C ALA A 310 13.70 -19.02 -5.17
N ASN A 311 12.86 -17.98 -5.22
CA ASN A 311 11.45 -18.09 -4.87
C ASN A 311 10.53 -17.99 -6.12
N PRO A 312 9.90 -19.08 -6.58
CA PRO A 312 9.01 -19.03 -7.75
C PRO A 312 7.77 -18.15 -7.51
N ARG A 313 7.35 -17.96 -6.25
CA ARG A 313 6.26 -17.04 -5.90
C ARG A 313 6.63 -15.60 -6.20
N ALA A 314 7.83 -15.18 -5.83
CA ALA A 314 8.31 -13.83 -6.12
C ALA A 314 8.39 -13.57 -7.63
N LEU A 315 8.63 -14.59 -8.44
CA LEU A 315 8.62 -14.50 -9.91
C LEU A 315 7.19 -14.45 -10.51
N GLY A 316 6.15 -14.60 -9.69
CA GLY A 316 4.75 -14.57 -10.11
C GLY A 316 4.19 -15.92 -10.57
N LEU A 317 4.91 -17.03 -10.37
CA LEU A 317 4.45 -18.39 -10.69
C LEU A 317 3.47 -18.96 -9.63
N GLY A 318 3.35 -18.24 -8.50
CA GLY A 318 2.43 -18.50 -7.41
C GLY A 318 2.77 -19.73 -6.56
N LEU A 319 2.41 -19.66 -5.27
CA LEU A 319 2.45 -20.78 -4.33
C LEU A 319 1.21 -20.80 -3.42
N PHE A 320 0.48 -19.68 -3.30
CA PHE A 320 -0.68 -19.57 -2.43
C PHE A 320 -1.94 -20.12 -3.11
N THR A 321 -2.37 -21.30 -2.66
CA THR A 321 -3.47 -22.06 -3.29
C THR A 321 -4.82 -21.85 -2.59
N SER A 322 -5.92 -22.28 -3.22
CA SER A 322 -7.25 -22.30 -2.58
C SER A 322 -7.31 -23.17 -1.32
N ARG A 323 -6.38 -24.12 -1.13
CA ARG A 323 -6.30 -24.97 0.08
C ARG A 323 -5.80 -24.21 1.32
N GLU A 324 -5.13 -23.08 1.13
CA GLU A 324 -4.52 -22.32 2.23
C GLU A 324 -5.54 -21.72 3.19
N HIS A 325 -6.79 -21.54 2.74
CA HIS A 325 -7.81 -20.93 3.58
C HIS A 325 -9.25 -21.35 3.18
N PRO A 326 -10.08 -21.83 4.13
CA PRO A 326 -11.45 -22.30 3.85
C PRO A 326 -12.32 -21.27 3.10
N LYS A 327 -12.15 -19.98 3.42
CA LYS A 327 -12.84 -18.86 2.74
C LYS A 327 -12.68 -18.89 1.21
N LEU A 328 -11.55 -19.36 0.69
CA LEU A 328 -11.29 -19.41 -0.74
C LEU A 328 -12.18 -20.46 -1.45
N GLY A 329 -12.70 -21.44 -0.70
CA GLY A 329 -13.67 -22.41 -1.22
C GLY A 329 -14.98 -21.78 -1.71
N GLU A 330 -15.37 -20.62 -1.19
CA GLU A 330 -16.58 -19.90 -1.65
C GLU A 330 -16.47 -19.44 -3.11
N PHE A 331 -15.24 -19.30 -3.61
CA PHE A 331 -14.94 -18.90 -4.99
C PHE A 331 -14.97 -20.07 -5.98
N ARG A 332 -15.17 -21.30 -5.46
CA ARG A 332 -15.30 -22.54 -6.24
C ARG A 332 -14.18 -22.74 -7.27
N GLN A 333 -12.99 -22.28 -6.94
CA GLN A 333 -11.79 -22.57 -7.72
C GLN A 333 -11.30 -23.98 -7.42
N ALA A 334 -10.53 -24.53 -8.35
CA ALA A 334 -9.84 -25.79 -8.12
C ALA A 334 -8.99 -25.68 -6.84
N PRO A 335 -8.87 -26.75 -6.02
CA PRO A 335 -8.09 -26.70 -4.80
C PRO A 335 -6.64 -26.24 -5.01
N ASP A 336 -6.04 -26.57 -6.15
CA ASP A 336 -4.69 -26.21 -6.58
C ASP A 336 -4.60 -24.89 -7.35
N PHE A 337 -5.71 -24.18 -7.53
CA PHE A 337 -5.71 -22.84 -8.12
C PHE A 337 -4.84 -21.89 -7.28
N ARG A 338 -3.88 -21.24 -7.93
CA ARG A 338 -2.91 -20.33 -7.31
C ARG A 338 -3.35 -18.88 -7.45
N TRP A 339 -3.71 -18.26 -6.33
CA TRP A 339 -4.27 -16.90 -6.30
C TRP A 339 -3.24 -15.81 -6.57
N ASP A 340 -1.98 -16.10 -6.24
CA ASP A 340 -0.81 -15.24 -6.42
C ASP A 340 -0.05 -15.52 -7.72
N ARG A 341 -0.57 -16.42 -8.58
CA ARG A 341 0.01 -16.66 -9.90
C ARG A 341 -0.44 -15.59 -10.88
N ILE A 342 0.48 -14.72 -11.28
CA ILE A 342 0.24 -13.64 -12.24
C ILE A 342 0.82 -13.93 -13.62
N VAL A 343 1.67 -14.95 -13.76
CA VAL A 343 2.31 -15.37 -15.00
C VAL A 343 2.54 -16.88 -15.04
N ASP A 344 2.62 -17.47 -16.23
CA ASP A 344 3.04 -18.86 -16.42
C ASP A 344 4.56 -18.99 -16.69
N GLU A 345 5.08 -20.21 -16.75
CA GLU A 345 6.50 -20.45 -17.01
C GLU A 345 6.96 -20.01 -18.41
N ALA A 346 6.02 -19.90 -19.36
CA ALA A 346 6.28 -19.38 -20.70
C ALA A 346 6.34 -17.84 -20.73
N GLY A 347 5.96 -17.17 -19.64
CA GLY A 347 5.95 -15.71 -19.53
C GLY A 347 4.62 -15.07 -19.96
N HIS A 348 3.55 -15.84 -20.16
CA HIS A 348 2.24 -15.32 -20.50
C HIS A 348 1.50 -14.86 -19.24
N PRO A 349 1.05 -13.59 -19.18
CA PRO A 349 0.26 -13.08 -18.07
C PRO A 349 -1.00 -13.92 -17.83
N GLN A 350 -1.21 -14.33 -16.58
CA GLN A 350 -2.41 -15.04 -16.13
C GLN A 350 -3.42 -14.10 -15.46
N GLN A 351 -2.97 -12.91 -15.05
CA GLN A 351 -3.78 -11.88 -14.41
C GLN A 351 -3.52 -10.52 -15.05
N VAL A 352 -4.52 -9.64 -15.00
CA VAL A 352 -4.40 -8.31 -15.61
C VAL A 352 -3.68 -7.34 -14.66
N THR A 353 -3.11 -6.30 -15.23
CA THR A 353 -2.60 -5.14 -14.50
C THR A 353 -3.33 -3.91 -15.00
N THR A 354 -3.81 -3.06 -14.09
CA THR A 354 -4.63 -1.88 -14.42
C THR A 354 -3.81 -0.59 -14.47
N ILE A 355 -2.49 -0.73 -14.38
CA ILE A 355 -1.52 0.35 -14.44
C ILE A 355 -0.79 0.22 -15.77
N GLU A 356 -0.86 1.28 -16.58
CA GLU A 356 -0.22 1.35 -17.88
C GLU A 356 1.30 1.14 -17.76
N GLY A 357 1.86 0.35 -18.68
CA GLY A 357 3.28 -0.04 -18.65
C GLY A 357 3.65 -1.06 -17.57
N ALA A 358 2.81 -1.30 -16.56
CA ALA A 358 3.06 -2.32 -15.56
C ALA A 358 2.60 -3.70 -16.03
N ARG A 359 3.40 -4.73 -15.72
CA ARG A 359 3.16 -6.10 -16.20
C ARG A 359 3.87 -7.14 -15.32
N PRO A 360 3.45 -8.42 -15.39
CA PRO A 360 4.26 -9.51 -14.89
C PRO A 360 5.64 -9.61 -15.58
N LEU A 361 6.55 -10.37 -14.97
CA LEU A 361 7.85 -10.67 -15.54
C LEU A 361 7.69 -11.56 -16.79
N THR A 362 8.50 -11.30 -17.81
CA THR A 362 8.63 -12.20 -18.97
C THR A 362 9.44 -13.43 -18.61
N ARG A 363 9.35 -14.51 -19.40
CA ARG A 363 10.19 -15.70 -19.24
C ARG A 363 11.68 -15.38 -19.21
N ALA A 364 12.14 -14.50 -20.10
CA ALA A 364 13.54 -14.10 -20.16
C ALA A 364 13.97 -13.32 -18.90
N GLU A 365 13.10 -12.49 -18.32
CA GLU A 365 13.37 -11.80 -17.05
C GLU A 365 13.42 -12.79 -15.89
N MET A 366 12.48 -13.72 -15.79
CA MET A 366 12.46 -14.75 -14.76
C MET A 366 13.72 -15.63 -14.81
N GLU A 367 14.13 -16.09 -15.99
CA GLU A 367 15.35 -16.88 -16.16
C GLU A 367 16.60 -16.07 -15.79
N ARG A 368 16.68 -14.79 -16.18
CA ARG A 368 17.80 -13.92 -15.76
C ARG A 368 17.85 -13.75 -14.26
N ILE A 369 16.71 -13.54 -13.59
CA ILE A 369 16.67 -13.42 -12.13
C ILE A 369 17.13 -14.73 -11.50
N ARG A 370 16.61 -15.90 -11.91
CA ARG A 370 17.00 -17.20 -11.34
C ARG A 370 18.47 -17.55 -11.52
N ARG A 371 19.05 -17.18 -12.67
CA ARG A 371 20.45 -17.50 -13.03
C ARG A 371 21.45 -16.46 -12.55
N ALA A 372 21.00 -15.28 -12.13
CA ALA A 372 21.89 -14.25 -11.65
C ALA A 372 22.61 -14.74 -10.38
N PRO A 373 23.94 -14.61 -10.30
CA PRO A 373 24.66 -14.95 -9.08
C PRO A 373 24.22 -14.02 -7.95
N TYR A 374 23.97 -14.58 -6.78
CA TYR A 374 23.60 -13.82 -5.60
C TYR A 374 24.34 -14.35 -4.36
N LYS A 375 24.56 -13.46 -3.39
CA LYS A 375 25.23 -13.82 -2.14
C LYS A 375 24.20 -14.44 -1.20
N LEU A 376 24.47 -15.66 -0.73
CA LEU A 376 23.70 -16.26 0.35
C LEU A 376 23.97 -15.49 1.64
N THR A 377 22.92 -15.16 2.37
CA THR A 377 23.08 -14.51 3.67
C THR A 377 23.45 -15.60 4.67
N MET A 378 24.70 -15.68 5.12
CA MET A 378 25.05 -16.60 6.22
C MET A 378 24.28 -16.17 7.48
N PRO A 379 23.60 -17.08 8.19
CA PRO A 379 22.94 -16.73 9.44
C PRO A 379 23.99 -16.16 10.40
N ALA A 380 23.68 -15.02 11.03
CA ALA A 380 24.52 -14.45 12.06
C ALA A 380 24.72 -15.52 13.15
N GLN A 381 25.97 -15.93 13.38
CA GLN A 381 26.29 -16.77 14.53
C GLN A 381 25.80 -16.02 15.77
N GLY A 382 24.86 -16.62 16.48
CA GLY A 382 24.28 -16.06 17.70
C GLY A 382 25.38 -15.82 18.72
N GLY A 383 25.84 -14.58 18.82
CA GLY A 383 26.65 -14.12 19.94
C GLY A 383 25.79 -14.21 21.19
N THR A 384 26.06 -15.22 22.01
CA THR A 384 25.57 -15.30 23.37
C THR A 384 26.03 -14.05 24.12
N ALA A 385 25.11 -13.13 24.39
CA ALA A 385 25.33 -12.07 25.35
C ALA A 385 25.42 -12.72 26.74
N ARG A 386 26.60 -12.62 27.36
CA ARG A 386 26.75 -12.63 28.81
C ARG A 386 26.61 -11.20 29.32
#